data_AF-A0AAW5UHT3-F1
#
_entry.id   AF-A0AAW5UHT3-F1
#
_cell.length_a   1.000
_cell.length_b   1.000
_cell.length_c   1.000
_cell.angle_alpha   90.00
_cell.angle_beta   90.00
_cell.angle_gamma   90.00
#
_symmetry.space_group_name_H-M   'P 1'
#
loop_
_entity.id
_entity.type
_entity.pdbx_description
1 polymer ?
#
loop_
_entity_poly.entity_id
_entity_poly.type
_entity_poly.pdbx_seq_one_letter_code
_entity_poly.pdbx_strand_id
1 'polypeptide(L)'
;MTKDDIIALSQYALICYEELDTMSPSELNQLKAVVTMQYTNERAAYGHYAEQRKHINTFCGTGNNPEFLSDPTGNRRWLPYEIESILSPREHPFNYEGIYALAYALYKSDFRYWFTDEEIEKQNRHNRAFEAPRLEQELVDLYFRKPTDAETGEFVSIARAMQIISCNLSQKLSSTKLGRAFNDLGFEKMRTTYNRGYRAIIRTAEEIKAYQVFLCINSQHSDDDAPF
;
A
#
# COMPACT_ATOMS: atom_id res chain seq x y z
N MET A 1 -16.06 -0.78 -11.25
CA MET A 1 -17.02 -1.84 -10.84
C MET A 1 -18.41 -1.51 -11.37
N THR A 2 -19.04 -2.50 -11.98
CA THR A 2 -20.42 -2.48 -12.47
C THR A 2 -21.38 -2.95 -11.38
N LYS A 3 -22.69 -2.84 -11.64
CA LYS A 3 -23.73 -3.33 -10.74
C LYS A 3 -23.68 -4.85 -10.55
N ASP A 4 -23.31 -5.58 -11.60
CA ASP A 4 -23.18 -7.03 -11.57
C ASP A 4 -22.01 -7.46 -10.68
N ASP A 5 -20.90 -6.71 -10.70
CA ASP A 5 -19.75 -6.95 -9.82
C ASP A 5 -20.15 -6.83 -8.34
N ILE A 6 -21.01 -5.85 -8.00
CA ILE A 6 -21.48 -5.64 -6.63
C ILE A 6 -22.40 -6.78 -6.19
N ILE A 7 -23.23 -7.31 -7.09
CA ILE A 7 -24.08 -8.46 -6.80
C ILE A 7 -23.24 -9.73 -6.60
N ALA A 8 -22.18 -9.90 -7.40
CA ALA A 8 -21.26 -11.04 -7.30
C ALA A 8 -20.63 -11.16 -5.90
N LEU A 9 -20.44 -10.05 -5.20
CA LEU A 9 -19.93 -10.01 -3.81
C LEU A 9 -20.77 -10.80 -2.81
N SER A 10 -22.06 -10.93 -3.09
CA SER A 10 -23.01 -11.67 -2.24
C SER A 10 -23.33 -13.07 -2.76
N GLN A 11 -22.78 -13.45 -3.91
CA GLN A 11 -23.05 -14.74 -4.56
C GLN A 11 -21.86 -15.70 -4.47
N TYR A 12 -20.64 -15.18 -4.62
CA TYR A 12 -19.43 -16.01 -4.66
C TYR A 12 -18.63 -15.87 -3.37
N ALA A 13 -18.07 -16.98 -2.90
CA ALA A 13 -17.18 -17.00 -1.74
C ALA A 13 -15.77 -16.48 -2.07
N LEU A 14 -15.32 -16.63 -3.33
CA LEU A 14 -14.01 -16.19 -3.79
C LEU A 14 -14.15 -15.53 -5.17
N ILE A 15 -13.59 -14.34 -5.32
CA ILE A 15 -13.47 -13.64 -6.60
C ILE A 15 -11.98 -13.43 -6.89
N CYS A 16 -11.53 -13.89 -8.05
CA CYS A 16 -10.14 -13.79 -8.45
C CYS A 16 -9.97 -12.78 -9.59
N TYR A 17 -9.05 -11.85 -9.41
CA TYR A 17 -8.65 -10.87 -10.41
C TYR A 17 -7.32 -11.28 -11.04
N GLU A 18 -7.30 -11.40 -12.36
CA GLU A 18 -6.05 -11.57 -13.11
C GLU A 18 -5.42 -10.19 -13.38
N GLU A 19 -4.08 -10.13 -13.39
CA GLU A 19 -3.30 -8.93 -13.73
C GLU A 19 -3.65 -7.70 -12.86
N LEU A 20 -3.75 -7.90 -11.56
CA LEU A 20 -4.16 -6.86 -10.60
C LEU A 20 -3.20 -5.66 -10.58
N ASP A 21 -1.94 -5.88 -10.93
CA ASP A 21 -0.89 -4.86 -11.07
C ASP A 21 -1.10 -3.91 -12.26
N THR A 22 -1.97 -4.25 -13.20
CA THR A 22 -2.32 -3.39 -14.35
C THR A 22 -3.46 -2.43 -14.05
N MET A 23 -4.17 -2.61 -12.93
CA MET A 23 -5.29 -1.76 -12.56
C MET A 23 -4.87 -0.31 -12.34
N SER A 24 -5.70 0.62 -12.79
CA SER A 24 -5.48 2.03 -12.51
C SER A 24 -5.63 2.33 -11.01
N PRO A 25 -5.01 3.41 -10.49
CA PRO A 25 -5.18 3.81 -9.09
C PRO A 25 -6.64 4.04 -8.68
N SER A 26 -7.51 4.43 -9.63
CA SER A 26 -8.95 4.59 -9.39
C SER A 26 -9.63 3.25 -9.13
N GLU A 27 -9.31 2.25 -9.95
CA GLU A 27 -9.87 0.89 -9.83
C GLU A 27 -9.38 0.20 -8.56
N LEU A 28 -8.09 0.32 -8.23
CA LEU A 28 -7.54 -0.18 -6.96
C LEU A 28 -8.23 0.45 -5.75
N ASN A 29 -8.54 1.75 -5.80
CA ASN A 29 -9.27 2.41 -4.72
C ASN A 29 -10.73 1.92 -4.60
N GLN A 30 -11.38 1.64 -5.73
CA GLN A 30 -12.71 1.01 -5.72
C GLN A 30 -12.66 -0.39 -5.10
N LEU A 31 -11.68 -1.20 -5.50
CA LEU A 31 -11.48 -2.54 -4.96
C LEU A 31 -11.25 -2.48 -3.43
N LYS A 32 -10.37 -1.59 -2.95
CA LYS A 32 -10.14 -1.37 -1.51
C LYS A 32 -11.42 -1.01 -0.75
N ALA A 33 -12.29 -0.19 -1.34
CA ALA A 33 -13.55 0.18 -0.73
C ALA A 33 -14.50 -1.02 -0.63
N VAL A 34 -14.58 -1.80 -1.70
CA VAL A 34 -15.45 -2.99 -1.76
C VAL A 34 -14.99 -4.09 -0.81
N VAL A 35 -13.70 -4.34 -0.68
CA VAL A 35 -13.15 -5.30 0.32
C VAL A 35 -13.67 -5.02 1.73
N THR A 36 -13.86 -3.75 2.10
CA THR A 36 -14.37 -3.36 3.43
C THR A 36 -15.88 -3.24 3.53
N MET A 37 -16.61 -3.41 2.43
CA MET A 37 -18.06 -3.30 2.42
C MET A 37 -18.67 -4.48 3.19
N GLN A 38 -19.64 -4.26 4.08
CA GLN A 38 -20.26 -5.36 4.84
C GLN A 38 -21.53 -5.90 4.18
N TYR A 39 -22.24 -5.03 3.45
CA TYR A 39 -23.51 -5.34 2.81
C TYR A 39 -23.57 -4.68 1.45
N THR A 40 -24.16 -5.36 0.49
CA THR A 40 -24.51 -4.81 -0.81
C THR A 40 -25.97 -4.39 -0.76
N ASN A 41 -26.32 -3.23 -1.31
CA ASN A 41 -27.71 -2.77 -1.39
C ASN A 41 -28.08 -2.52 -2.85
N GLU A 42 -28.21 -3.62 -3.60
CA GLU A 42 -28.42 -3.58 -5.04
C GLU A 42 -29.63 -4.39 -5.47
N ARG A 43 -30.38 -3.83 -6.42
CA ARG A 43 -31.51 -4.51 -7.05
C ARG A 43 -30.99 -5.54 -8.06
N ALA A 44 -31.32 -6.82 -7.89
CA ALA A 44 -30.97 -7.85 -8.87
C ALA A 44 -31.56 -7.52 -10.25
N ALA A 45 -30.96 -8.06 -11.32
CA ALA A 45 -31.57 -8.00 -12.64
C ALA A 45 -33.02 -8.52 -12.56
N TYR A 46 -33.97 -7.75 -13.08
CA TYR A 46 -35.42 -8.01 -13.03
C TYR A 46 -36.10 -7.96 -11.65
N GLY A 47 -35.39 -7.65 -10.55
CA GLY A 47 -36.00 -7.47 -9.24
C GLY A 47 -36.80 -6.16 -9.14
N HIS A 48 -37.90 -6.12 -8.39
CA HIS A 48 -38.69 -4.89 -8.22
C HIS A 48 -38.11 -3.92 -7.18
N TYR A 49 -37.40 -4.44 -6.17
CA TYR A 49 -36.86 -3.65 -5.06
C TYR A 49 -35.37 -3.91 -4.85
N ALA A 50 -34.67 -2.95 -4.25
CA ALA A 50 -33.30 -3.15 -3.79
C ALA A 50 -33.32 -4.11 -2.59
N GLU A 51 -32.38 -5.05 -2.58
CA GLU A 51 -32.24 -6.03 -1.51
C GLU A 51 -30.87 -5.84 -0.85
N GLN A 52 -30.88 -5.79 0.47
CA GLN A 52 -29.66 -5.80 1.25
C GLN A 52 -29.14 -7.24 1.34
N ARG A 53 -27.98 -7.52 0.75
CA ARG A 53 -27.33 -8.83 0.83
C ARG A 53 -26.02 -8.72 1.60
N LYS A 54 -25.68 -9.76 2.35
CA LYS A 54 -24.41 -9.80 3.09
C LYS A 54 -23.26 -9.96 2.11
N HIS A 55 -22.17 -9.23 2.34
CA HIS A 55 -20.91 -9.46 1.64
C HIS A 55 -20.28 -10.73 2.23
N ILE A 56 -20.13 -11.78 1.42
CA ILE A 56 -19.62 -13.08 1.87
C ILE A 56 -18.33 -13.49 1.15
N ASN A 57 -17.85 -12.68 0.22
CA ASN A 57 -16.72 -13.03 -0.60
C ASN A 57 -15.38 -12.79 0.10
N THR A 58 -14.34 -13.36 -0.50
CA THR A 58 -12.95 -12.99 -0.36
C THR A 58 -12.39 -12.69 -1.76
N PHE A 59 -11.35 -11.86 -1.80
CA PHE A 59 -10.66 -11.51 -3.03
C PHE A 59 -9.31 -12.21 -3.13
N CYS A 60 -9.00 -12.65 -4.33
CA CYS A 60 -7.70 -13.18 -4.72
C CYS A 60 -7.23 -12.41 -5.95
N GLY A 61 -5.92 -12.31 -6.15
CA GLY A 61 -5.39 -11.65 -7.35
C GLY A 61 -4.03 -12.18 -7.74
N THR A 62 -3.76 -12.17 -9.04
CA THR A 62 -2.44 -12.47 -9.59
C THR A 62 -1.89 -11.23 -10.28
N GLY A 63 -0.57 -11.10 -10.31
CA GLY A 63 0.13 -10.01 -10.98
C GLY A 63 1.60 -10.37 -11.14
N ASN A 64 2.28 -9.67 -12.03
CA ASN A 64 3.70 -9.93 -12.31
C ASN A 64 4.62 -8.89 -11.67
N ASN A 65 4.10 -7.69 -11.38
CA ASN A 65 4.86 -6.65 -10.70
C ASN A 65 4.83 -6.84 -9.17
N PRO A 66 5.97 -7.11 -8.52
CA PRO A 66 6.03 -7.17 -7.05
C PRO A 66 5.76 -5.80 -6.41
N GLU A 67 6.05 -4.69 -7.10
CA GLU A 67 5.93 -3.32 -6.62
C GLU A 67 4.56 -2.70 -6.99
N PHE A 68 3.46 -3.32 -6.57
CA PHE A 68 2.11 -2.86 -6.94
C PHE A 68 1.42 -2.00 -5.86
N LEU A 69 1.92 -2.00 -4.61
CA LEU A 69 1.32 -1.24 -3.52
C LEU A 69 1.77 0.23 -3.54
N SER A 70 1.01 1.08 -4.21
CA SER A 70 1.36 2.50 -4.40
C SER A 70 0.80 3.49 -3.38
N ASP A 71 -0.09 3.06 -2.46
CA ASP A 71 -0.75 3.94 -1.50
C ASP A 71 -0.73 3.37 -0.06
N PRO A 72 0.01 4.01 0.87
CA PRO A 72 0.18 3.52 2.24
C PRO A 72 -1.11 3.38 3.03
N THR A 73 -2.13 4.20 2.73
CA THR A 73 -3.32 4.31 3.59
C THR A 73 -4.26 3.11 3.48
N GLY A 74 -3.89 2.09 2.70
CA GLY A 74 -4.68 0.87 2.51
C GLY A 74 -3.91 -0.44 2.54
N ASN A 75 -2.61 -0.46 2.87
CA ASN A 75 -1.78 -1.66 2.70
C ASN A 75 -2.22 -2.85 3.55
N ARG A 76 -2.80 -2.64 4.74
CA ARG A 76 -3.37 -3.72 5.58
C ARG A 76 -4.46 -4.59 4.91
N ARG A 77 -5.02 -4.16 3.78
CA ARG A 77 -6.03 -4.92 3.02
C ARG A 77 -5.39 -5.95 2.07
N TRP A 78 -4.07 -5.97 1.99
CA TRP A 78 -3.31 -6.82 1.08
C TRP A 78 -2.49 -7.83 1.86
N LEU A 79 -2.40 -9.03 1.30
CA LEU A 79 -1.53 -10.10 1.78
C LEU A 79 -0.77 -10.69 0.57
N PRO A 80 0.17 -9.92 -0.01
CA PRO A 80 0.91 -10.31 -1.19
C PRO A 80 1.94 -11.39 -0.86
N TYR A 81 2.16 -12.30 -1.80
CA TYR A 81 3.24 -13.28 -1.74
C TYR A 81 3.88 -13.38 -3.11
N GLU A 82 5.20 -13.44 -3.14
CA GLU A 82 5.92 -13.82 -4.35
C GLU A 82 5.92 -15.34 -4.45
N ILE A 83 5.48 -15.85 -5.61
CA ILE A 83 5.36 -17.28 -5.86
C ILE A 83 6.38 -17.66 -6.93
N GLU A 84 7.42 -18.38 -6.52
CA GLU A 84 8.46 -18.85 -7.44
C GLU A 84 7.94 -19.93 -8.40
N SER A 85 7.12 -20.85 -7.89
CA SER A 85 6.54 -21.93 -8.68
C SER A 85 5.26 -22.47 -8.04
N ILE A 86 4.41 -23.08 -8.86
CA ILE A 86 3.16 -23.70 -8.44
C ILE A 86 3.21 -25.18 -8.80
N LEU A 87 2.99 -26.05 -7.81
CA LEU A 87 2.79 -27.47 -8.07
C LEU A 87 1.43 -27.68 -8.76
N SER A 88 1.45 -28.39 -9.89
CA SER A 88 0.23 -28.68 -10.64
C SER A 88 -0.77 -29.46 -9.78
N PRO A 89 -1.98 -28.92 -9.54
CA PRO A 89 -3.02 -29.62 -8.78
C PRO A 89 -3.49 -30.92 -9.44
N ARG A 90 -3.20 -31.09 -10.75
CA ARG A 90 -3.50 -32.32 -11.49
C ARG A 90 -2.54 -33.46 -11.14
N GLU A 91 -1.30 -33.13 -10.84
CA GLU A 91 -0.24 -34.08 -10.48
C GLU A 91 -0.15 -34.28 -8.96
N HIS A 92 -0.49 -33.23 -8.21
CA HIS A 92 -0.44 -33.17 -6.75
C HIS A 92 -1.84 -32.82 -6.22
N PRO A 93 -2.77 -33.78 -6.18
CA PRO A 93 -4.15 -33.52 -5.76
C PRO A 93 -4.22 -33.10 -4.30
N PHE A 94 -5.10 -32.14 -3.99
CA PHE A 94 -5.32 -31.69 -2.63
C PHE A 94 -6.02 -32.75 -1.77
N ASN A 95 -5.63 -32.84 -0.49
CA ASN A 95 -6.37 -33.62 0.50
C ASN A 95 -7.64 -32.86 0.92
N TYR A 96 -8.68 -32.93 0.10
CA TYR A 96 -9.95 -32.25 0.36
C TYR A 96 -10.60 -32.68 1.67
N GLU A 97 -10.53 -33.96 2.02
CA GLU A 97 -11.09 -34.47 3.28
C GLU A 97 -10.43 -33.79 4.49
N GLY A 98 -9.09 -33.73 4.51
CA GLY A 98 -8.33 -33.04 5.55
C GLY A 98 -8.63 -31.54 5.61
N ILE A 99 -8.72 -30.88 4.45
CA ILE A 99 -9.05 -29.45 4.37
C ILE A 99 -10.43 -29.17 4.95
N TYR A 100 -11.45 -29.93 4.54
CA TYR A 100 -12.81 -29.75 5.05
C TYR A 100 -12.94 -30.14 6.53
N ALA A 101 -12.25 -31.18 6.97
CA ALA A 101 -12.21 -31.57 8.38
C ALA A 101 -11.60 -30.45 9.25
N LEU A 102 -10.49 -29.85 8.82
CA LEU A 102 -9.86 -28.72 9.50
C LEU A 102 -10.79 -27.49 9.52
N ALA A 103 -11.39 -27.14 8.39
CA ALA A 103 -12.33 -26.01 8.31
C ALA A 103 -13.53 -26.20 9.26
N TYR A 104 -14.09 -27.42 9.31
CA TYR A 104 -15.18 -27.75 10.23
C TYR A 104 -14.73 -27.67 11.70
N ALA A 105 -13.54 -28.18 12.01
CA ALA A 105 -12.99 -28.10 13.37
C ALA A 105 -12.79 -26.65 13.82
N LEU A 106 -12.21 -25.79 12.98
CA LEU A 106 -12.02 -24.35 13.25
C LEU A 106 -13.36 -23.62 13.44
N TYR A 107 -14.35 -23.95 12.63
CA TYR A 107 -15.71 -23.42 12.78
C TYR A 107 -16.33 -23.81 14.13
N LYS A 108 -16.11 -25.05 14.59
CA LYS A 108 -16.62 -25.54 15.88
C LYS A 108 -15.85 -25.00 17.08
N SER A 109 -14.59 -24.60 16.91
CA SER A 109 -13.73 -24.09 17.98
C SER A 109 -13.81 -22.58 18.19
N ASP A 110 -14.77 -21.88 17.57
CA ASP A 110 -14.89 -20.41 17.59
C ASP A 110 -13.58 -19.71 17.17
N PHE A 111 -12.94 -20.22 16.13
CA PHE A 111 -11.66 -19.70 15.67
C PHE A 111 -11.76 -18.24 15.22
N ARG A 112 -10.86 -17.40 15.74
CA ARG A 112 -10.73 -15.99 15.36
C ARG A 112 -10.09 -15.88 13.96
N TYR A 113 -10.89 -15.52 12.97
CA TYR A 113 -10.46 -15.39 11.58
C TYR A 113 -9.99 -13.97 11.20
N TRP A 114 -9.98 -13.02 12.13
CA TRP A 114 -9.46 -11.67 11.93
C TRP A 114 -8.14 -11.47 12.69
N PHE A 115 -7.27 -10.64 12.11
CA PHE A 115 -5.98 -10.31 12.70
C PHE A 115 -6.11 -9.46 13.96
N THR A 116 -5.19 -9.71 14.89
CA THR A 116 -4.86 -8.83 16.02
C THR A 116 -4.03 -7.64 15.57
N ASP A 117 -3.91 -6.64 16.44
CA ASP A 117 -3.08 -5.47 16.15
C ASP A 117 -1.61 -5.85 15.89
N GLU A 118 -1.07 -6.83 16.63
CA GLU A 118 0.29 -7.35 16.42
C GLU A 118 0.45 -8.06 15.06
N GLU A 119 -0.55 -8.85 14.63
CA GLU A 119 -0.56 -9.50 13.33
C GLU A 119 -0.70 -8.47 12.19
N ILE A 120 -1.50 -7.41 12.39
CA ILE A 120 -1.62 -6.28 11.45
C ILE A 120 -0.27 -5.56 11.32
N GLU A 121 0.46 -5.35 12.42
CA GLU A 121 1.79 -4.76 12.36
C GLU A 121 2.78 -5.64 11.59
N LYS A 122 2.76 -6.96 11.82
CA LYS A 122 3.62 -7.90 11.08
C LYS A 122 3.26 -7.93 9.59
N GLN A 123 1.97 -7.92 9.26
CA GLN A 123 1.48 -7.78 7.88
C GLN A 123 1.95 -6.48 7.24
N ASN A 124 1.86 -5.35 7.96
CA ASN A 124 2.31 -4.06 7.43
C ASN A 124 3.83 -4.04 7.19
N ARG A 125 4.63 -4.74 8.01
CA ARG A 125 6.07 -4.89 7.76
C ARG A 125 6.33 -5.72 6.51
N HIS A 126 5.66 -6.86 6.36
CA HIS A 126 5.74 -7.71 5.17
C HIS A 126 5.38 -6.94 3.89
N ASN A 127 4.30 -6.16 3.93
CA ASN A 127 3.81 -5.42 2.77
C ASN A 127 4.79 -4.35 2.27
N ARG A 128 5.76 -3.91 3.09
CA ARG A 128 6.79 -2.94 2.67
C ARG A 128 7.65 -3.45 1.51
N ALA A 129 7.88 -4.76 1.43
CA ALA A 129 8.64 -5.37 0.32
C ALA A 129 7.92 -5.25 -1.04
N PHE A 130 6.61 -5.03 -1.02
CA PHE A 130 5.75 -4.92 -2.22
C PHE A 130 5.27 -3.48 -2.48
N GLU A 131 5.76 -2.51 -1.69
CA GLU A 131 5.46 -1.10 -1.89
C GLU A 131 6.22 -0.54 -3.09
N ALA A 132 5.51 0.19 -3.95
CA ALA A 132 6.14 0.88 -5.06
C ALA A 132 7.11 1.97 -4.54
N PRO A 133 8.32 2.09 -5.13
CA PRO A 133 9.27 3.13 -4.78
C PRO A 133 8.62 4.51 -4.80
N ARG A 134 8.82 5.25 -3.71
CA ARG A 134 8.23 6.56 -3.54
C ARG A 134 9.22 7.60 -4.00
N LEU A 135 9.28 7.79 -5.32
CA LEU A 135 10.16 8.76 -5.96
C LEU A 135 10.16 10.12 -5.24
N GLU A 136 8.98 10.70 -4.97
CA GLU A 136 8.91 11.98 -4.25
C GLU A 136 9.44 11.91 -2.81
N GLN A 137 9.27 10.78 -2.12
CA GLN A 137 9.76 10.61 -0.75
C GLN A 137 11.28 10.46 -0.71
N GLU A 138 11.84 9.64 -1.61
CA GLU A 138 13.29 9.47 -1.77
C GLU A 138 13.96 10.79 -2.14
N LEU A 139 13.36 11.56 -3.06
CA LEU A 139 13.90 12.86 -3.46
C LEU A 139 13.80 13.90 -2.35
N VAL A 140 12.72 13.92 -1.57
CA VAL A 140 12.64 14.80 -0.39
C VAL A 140 13.72 14.42 0.62
N ASP A 141 13.85 13.12 0.90
CA ASP A 141 14.83 12.63 1.87
C ASP A 141 16.28 12.83 1.39
N LEU A 142 16.55 12.84 0.09
CA LEU A 142 17.86 13.13 -0.50
C LEU A 142 18.21 14.63 -0.42
N TYR A 143 17.31 15.51 -0.88
CA TYR A 143 17.59 16.95 -1.02
C TYR A 143 17.32 17.76 0.25
N PHE A 144 16.51 17.27 1.19
CA PHE A 144 16.09 18.03 2.37
C PHE A 144 16.35 17.25 3.66
N ARG A 145 16.86 17.95 4.67
CA ARG A 145 16.99 17.43 6.04
C ARG A 145 16.23 18.28 7.04
N LYS A 146 15.85 17.68 8.15
CA LYS A 146 15.28 18.41 9.29
C LYS A 146 16.39 19.27 9.94
N PRO A 147 16.08 20.49 10.38
CA PRO A 147 17.01 21.27 11.18
C PRO A 147 17.32 20.55 12.50
N THR A 148 18.57 20.59 12.94
CA THR A 148 18.92 20.22 14.32
C THR A 148 18.46 21.30 15.30
N ASP A 149 18.43 21.01 16.60
CA ASP A 149 17.96 21.97 17.63
C ASP A 149 18.75 23.29 17.65
N ALA A 150 19.98 23.28 17.12
CA ALA A 150 20.84 24.46 16.99
C ALA A 150 20.61 25.26 15.68
N GLU A 151 19.80 24.75 14.74
CA GLU A 151 19.61 25.34 13.43
C GLU A 151 18.19 25.91 13.27
N THR A 152 18.11 27.16 12.79
CA THR A 152 16.83 27.84 12.58
C THR A 152 16.01 27.21 11.43
N GLY A 153 16.66 26.54 10.47
CA GLY A 153 16.02 25.98 9.29
C GLY A 153 15.47 27.04 8.33
N GLU A 154 15.11 26.63 7.11
CA GLU A 154 14.55 27.52 6.10
C GLU A 154 13.08 27.16 5.82
N PHE A 155 12.28 28.17 5.43
CA PHE A 155 10.93 27.94 4.95
C PHE A 155 10.98 27.47 3.49
N VAL A 156 10.64 26.21 3.27
CA VAL A 156 10.59 25.59 1.94
C VAL A 156 9.13 25.35 1.56
N SER A 157 8.66 26.06 0.54
CA SER A 157 7.35 25.78 -0.07
C SER A 157 7.43 24.56 -0.97
N ILE A 158 6.31 23.87 -1.22
CA ILE A 158 6.25 22.73 -2.15
C ILE A 158 6.71 23.15 -3.55
N ALA A 159 6.38 24.37 -3.99
CA ALA A 159 6.84 24.91 -5.27
C ALA A 159 8.37 25.07 -5.31
N ARG A 160 8.99 25.58 -4.22
CA ARG A 160 10.44 25.71 -4.12
C ARG A 160 11.12 24.34 -4.09
N ALA A 161 10.57 23.38 -3.34
CA ALA A 161 11.06 22.02 -3.30
C ALA A 161 11.01 21.36 -4.69
N MET A 162 9.88 21.50 -5.39
CA MET A 162 9.75 21.01 -6.77
C MET A 162 10.79 21.62 -7.70
N GLN A 163 11.07 22.93 -7.62
CA GLN A 163 12.10 23.55 -8.46
C GLN A 163 13.48 22.94 -8.22
N ILE A 164 13.89 22.80 -6.95
CA ILE A 164 15.20 22.25 -6.57
C ILE A 164 15.36 20.83 -7.10
N ILE A 165 14.35 19.99 -6.91
CA ILE A 165 14.39 18.59 -7.31
C ILE A 165 14.30 18.46 -8.85
N SER A 166 13.40 19.21 -9.49
CA SER A 166 13.12 19.09 -10.93
C SER A 166 14.27 19.56 -11.81
N CYS A 167 15.19 20.38 -11.29
CA CYS A 167 16.39 20.79 -12.04
C CYS A 167 17.24 19.61 -12.54
N ASN A 168 17.15 18.45 -11.89
CA ASN A 168 17.91 17.24 -12.23
C ASN A 168 17.03 16.09 -12.73
N LEU A 169 15.75 16.32 -13.02
CA LEU A 169 14.78 15.27 -13.40
C LEU A 169 14.02 15.64 -14.67
N SER A 170 13.92 14.67 -15.59
CA SER A 170 13.09 14.80 -16.79
C SER A 170 11.61 14.51 -16.49
N GLN A 171 11.31 13.71 -15.46
CA GLN A 171 9.95 13.34 -15.07
C GLN A 171 9.26 14.44 -14.24
N LYS A 172 7.97 14.66 -14.49
CA LYS A 172 7.15 15.62 -13.76
C LYS A 172 6.76 15.10 -12.36
N LEU A 173 7.11 15.86 -11.32
CA LEU A 173 6.75 15.56 -9.93
C LEU A 173 5.31 15.96 -9.61
N SER A 174 4.67 15.23 -8.69
CA SER A 174 3.36 15.61 -8.15
C SER A 174 3.50 16.46 -6.89
N SER A 175 2.94 17.67 -6.90
CA SER A 175 2.90 18.55 -5.71
C SER A 175 2.20 17.90 -4.52
N THR A 176 1.17 17.08 -4.77
CA THR A 176 0.44 16.35 -3.74
C THR A 176 1.29 15.24 -3.13
N LYS A 177 1.98 14.44 -3.96
CA LYS A 177 2.86 13.36 -3.46
C LYS A 177 4.07 13.92 -2.72
N LEU A 178 4.64 15.03 -3.21
CA LEU A 178 5.73 15.72 -2.54
C LEU A 178 5.31 16.27 -1.17
N GLY A 179 4.12 16.87 -1.06
CA GLY A 179 3.58 17.30 0.23
C GLY A 179 3.32 16.15 1.20
N ARG A 180 2.90 14.97 0.69
CA ARG A 180 2.79 13.75 1.51
C ARG A 180 4.17 13.28 2.00
N ALA A 181 5.17 13.24 1.11
CA ALA A 181 6.54 12.89 1.47
C ALA A 181 7.11 13.74 2.62
N PHE A 182 6.94 15.06 2.59
CA PHE A 182 7.36 15.92 3.72
C PHE A 182 6.65 15.59 5.03
N ASN A 183 5.36 15.19 4.97
CA ASN A 183 4.62 14.80 6.17
C ASN A 183 5.10 13.44 6.70
N ASP A 184 5.28 12.47 5.81
CA ASP A 184 5.67 11.09 6.15
C ASP A 184 7.10 11.04 6.74
N LEU A 185 7.99 11.93 6.29
CA LEU A 185 9.35 12.11 6.84
C LEU A 185 9.39 12.95 8.13
N GLY A 186 8.24 13.49 8.54
CA GLY A 186 8.08 14.22 9.81
C GLY A 186 8.63 15.64 9.79
N PHE A 187 8.60 16.34 8.66
CA PHE A 187 8.97 17.76 8.62
C PHE A 187 7.91 18.65 9.27
N GLU A 188 8.36 19.71 9.95
CA GLU A 188 7.47 20.66 10.63
C GLU A 188 6.69 21.51 9.61
N LYS A 189 5.36 21.49 9.70
CA LYS A 189 4.48 22.29 8.85
C LYS A 189 4.50 23.75 9.29
N MET A 190 4.82 24.63 8.36
CA MET A 190 4.82 26.08 8.56
C MET A 190 3.71 26.73 7.74
N ARG A 191 2.95 27.61 8.38
CA ARG A 191 1.91 28.40 7.73
C ARG A 191 2.13 29.88 7.98
N THR A 192 2.33 30.62 6.91
CA THR A 192 2.33 32.09 6.89
C THR A 192 0.95 32.57 6.39
N THR A 193 0.65 33.85 6.56
CA THR A 193 -0.61 34.49 6.11
C THR A 193 -0.94 34.18 4.64
N TYR A 194 0.07 34.09 3.78
CA TYR A 194 -0.09 33.88 2.34
C TYR A 194 0.43 32.54 1.83
N ASN A 195 1.36 31.89 2.56
CA ASN A 195 2.12 30.74 2.06
C ASN A 195 2.03 29.54 3.01
N ARG A 196 2.08 28.34 2.44
CA ARG A 196 2.18 27.07 3.16
C ARG A 196 3.47 26.37 2.75
N GLY A 197 4.16 25.76 3.71
CA GLY A 197 5.43 25.09 3.46
C GLY A 197 5.90 24.29 4.67
N TYR A 198 7.17 23.95 4.64
CA TYR A 198 7.82 23.13 5.65
C TYR A 198 9.09 23.81 6.12
N ARG A 199 9.45 23.57 7.38
CA ARG A 199 10.78 23.94 7.90
C ARG A 199 11.77 22.86 7.53
N ALA A 200 12.70 23.17 6.63
CA ALA A 200 13.69 22.22 6.12
C ALA A 200 15.01 22.92 5.82
N ILE A 201 16.10 22.16 5.77
CA ILE A 201 17.40 22.62 5.27
C ILE A 201 17.65 21.92 3.95
N ILE A 202 18.02 22.69 2.92
CA ILE A 202 18.42 22.16 1.62
C ILE A 202 19.83 21.61 1.77
N ARG A 203 20.02 20.32 1.49
CA ARG A 203 21.36 19.73 1.50
C ARG A 203 22.19 20.29 0.35
N THR A 204 23.44 20.61 0.67
CA THR A 204 24.47 20.94 -0.31
C THR A 204 24.91 19.70 -1.10
N ALA A 205 25.61 19.89 -2.22
CA ALA A 205 26.09 18.77 -3.04
C ALA A 205 27.04 17.83 -2.26
N GLU A 206 27.80 18.37 -1.30
CA GLU A 206 28.70 17.58 -0.44
C GLU A 206 27.90 16.76 0.58
N GLU A 207 26.89 17.36 1.21
CA GLU A 207 26.00 16.65 2.15
C GLU A 207 25.17 15.56 1.45
N ILE A 208 24.74 15.78 0.20
CA ILE A 208 24.04 14.77 -0.60
C ILE A 208 24.95 13.56 -0.83
N LYS A 209 26.20 13.78 -1.25
CA LYS A 209 27.17 12.69 -1.45
C LYS A 209 27.44 11.93 -0.15
N ALA A 210 27.66 12.64 0.96
CA ALA A 210 27.86 12.02 2.26
C ALA A 210 26.64 11.18 2.68
N TYR A 211 25.43 11.67 2.40
CA TYR A 211 24.20 10.95 2.68
C TYR A 211 24.05 9.68 1.85
N GLN A 212 24.39 9.72 0.56
CA GLN A 212 24.36 8.52 -0.30
C GLN A 212 25.35 7.45 0.16
N VAL A 213 26.56 7.86 0.59
CA VAL A 213 27.54 6.93 1.19
C VAL A 213 26.98 6.32 2.48
N PHE A 214 26.35 7.12 3.32
CA PHE A 214 25.70 6.64 4.54
C PHE A 214 24.59 5.62 4.25
N LEU A 215 23.74 5.85 3.25
CA LEU A 215 22.69 4.89 2.86
C LEU A 215 23.28 3.55 2.40
N CYS A 216 24.35 3.58 1.60
CA CYS A 216 25.02 2.37 1.11
C CYS A 216 25.60 1.50 2.24
N ILE A 217 26.08 2.11 3.31
CA ILE A 217 26.62 1.38 4.47
C ILE A 217 25.50 0.73 5.29
N ASN A 218 24.36 1.41 5.44
CA ASN A 218 23.27 0.93 6.29
C ASN A 218 22.34 -0.08 5.59
N SER A 219 22.27 -0.10 4.25
CA SER A 219 21.41 -1.05 3.52
C SER A 219 21.84 -2.52 3.68
N GLN A 220 23.05 -2.80 4.18
CA GLN A 220 23.53 -4.17 4.37
C GLN A 220 23.09 -4.84 5.70
N HIS A 221 22.33 -4.13 6.55
CA HIS A 221 21.96 -4.61 7.90
C HIS A 221 20.46 -4.97 8.05
N SER A 222 19.66 -4.92 6.98
CA SER A 222 18.18 -5.02 7.06
C SER A 222 17.57 -6.35 6.59
N ASP A 223 18.36 -7.32 6.12
CA ASP A 223 17.83 -8.54 5.47
C ASP A 223 17.54 -9.73 6.42
N ASP A 224 17.78 -9.60 7.73
CA ASP A 224 17.78 -10.75 8.65
C ASP A 224 16.42 -11.12 9.29
N ASP A 225 15.31 -10.46 8.95
CA ASP A 225 13.99 -10.74 9.56
C ASP A 225 12.89 -11.03 8.53
N ALA A 226 12.95 -12.20 7.90
CA ALA A 226 11.76 -12.84 7.37
C ALA A 226 11.69 -14.30 7.85
N PRO A 227 10.71 -14.60 8.72
CA PRO A 227 9.82 -15.68 8.30
C PRO A 227 8.34 -15.40 8.63
N PHE A 228 7.52 -15.62 7.61
CA PHE A 228 6.32 -16.45 7.71
C PHE A 228 6.49 -17.62 6.76
#